data_AF-A0A835LTE9-F1
#
_entry.id   AF-A0A835LTE9-F1
#
_cell.length_a   1.000
_cell.length_b   1.000
_cell.length_c   1.000
_cell.angle_alpha   90.00
_cell.angle_beta   90.00
_cell.angle_gamma   90.00
#
_symmetry.space_group_name_H-M   'P 1'
#
loop_
_entity.id
_entity.type
_entity.pdbx_description
1 polymer ?
#
loop_
_entity_poly.entity_id
_entity_poly.type
_entity_poly.pdbx_seq_one_letter_code
_entity_poly.pdbx_strand_id
1 'polypeptide(L)'
;MEIAHSWWPALVFGVIPLCTWLLWSWNELRFLTPLKDQSSSSKVPPGHMGLPLVGELLTLIWYFKIVSRPDDFIKSKQRRVRSYLTNAINRPDALKKIAKRVQPLIVSALRSWADKGKVNAVQEVKKVTFENIGNIFVSFEPGPLLDMLDQYFTGLLGGVRALHLYIPGTAYYHAFQCRKKMMAIFRKELETRKQSSNVSEEKNDLMEGLMTMRDEEGKLLTDEEVLDNIASMVMAGYESTALSSVWALYFLAKYPDVLQKLREENMAVGRKGDFITSEELAQLKYTNKVVEETIRMANISPFVFRVANEDVNYKETCKAWDISSLWRGTKDMPRQQSG
;
A
#
# COMPACT_ATOMS: atom_id res chain seq x y z
N MET A 1 -58.26 28.59 8.85
CA MET A 1 -57.85 27.73 9.98
C MET A 1 -56.59 27.02 9.55
N GLU A 2 -55.44 27.67 9.70
CA GLU A 2 -54.14 27.15 9.24
C GLU A 2 -53.06 27.54 10.24
N ILE A 3 -52.60 26.57 11.05
CA ILE A 3 -51.34 26.66 11.79
C ILE A 3 -50.67 25.28 11.74
N ALA A 4 -49.94 25.03 10.66
CA ALA A 4 -48.96 23.96 10.55
C ALA A 4 -47.80 24.48 9.68
N HIS A 5 -46.56 24.03 9.96
CA HIS A 5 -45.30 24.43 9.31
C HIS A 5 -44.57 25.70 9.83
N SER A 6 -44.16 25.70 11.11
CA SER A 6 -43.05 26.57 11.58
C SER A 6 -42.15 25.93 12.65
N TRP A 7 -41.95 24.61 12.60
CA TRP A 7 -41.13 23.87 13.58
C TRP A 7 -39.67 23.66 13.12
N TRP A 8 -39.40 23.76 11.81
CA TRP A 8 -38.07 23.58 11.23
C TRP A 8 -37.03 24.64 11.67
N PRO A 9 -37.36 25.93 11.79
CA PRO A 9 -36.39 26.93 12.26
C PRO A 9 -35.88 26.64 13.69
N ALA A 10 -36.75 26.15 14.57
CA ALA A 10 -36.37 25.79 15.94
C ALA A 10 -35.42 24.57 15.99
N LEU A 11 -35.58 23.60 15.08
CA LEU A 11 -34.63 22.50 14.92
C LEU A 11 -33.28 22.97 14.41
N VAL A 12 -33.26 23.79 13.36
CA VAL A 12 -32.02 24.23 12.69
C VAL A 12 -31.20 25.22 13.53
N PHE A 13 -31.86 26.18 14.19
CA PHE A 13 -31.17 27.23 14.97
C PHE A 13 -31.13 26.97 16.48
N GLY A 14 -31.97 26.07 17.00
CA GLY A 14 -31.98 25.68 18.42
C GLY A 14 -31.32 24.33 18.64
N VAL A 15 -31.96 23.26 18.19
CA VAL A 15 -31.57 21.89 18.56
C VAL A 15 -30.21 21.49 17.99
N ILE A 16 -29.95 21.72 16.69
CA ILE A 16 -28.68 21.29 16.07
C ILE A 16 -27.47 22.00 16.70
N PRO A 17 -27.42 23.35 16.85
CA PRO A 17 -26.31 24.04 17.48
C PRO A 17 -26.09 23.59 18.93
N LEU A 18 -27.16 23.41 19.69
CA LEU A 18 -27.11 23.03 21.10
C LEU A 18 -26.64 21.57 21.27
N CYS A 19 -27.04 20.65 20.38
CA CYS A 19 -26.47 19.31 20.31
C CYS A 19 -24.99 19.32 19.91
N THR A 20 -24.57 20.14 18.94
CA THR A 20 -23.13 20.24 18.59
C THR A 20 -22.29 20.86 19.70
N TRP A 21 -22.83 21.84 20.43
CA TRP A 21 -22.18 22.45 21.59
C TRP A 21 -22.07 21.45 22.75
N LEU A 22 -23.15 20.74 23.09
CA LEU A 22 -23.11 19.68 24.10
C LEU A 22 -22.12 18.55 23.74
N LEU A 23 -22.08 18.12 22.48
CA LEU A 23 -21.11 17.13 22.02
C LEU A 23 -19.66 17.64 22.14
N TRP A 24 -19.41 18.90 21.77
CA TRP A 24 -18.08 19.51 21.85
C TRP A 24 -17.63 19.73 23.31
N SER A 25 -18.51 20.26 24.16
CA SER A 25 -18.23 20.44 25.59
C SER A 25 -18.11 19.12 26.35
N TRP A 26 -18.88 18.07 25.98
CA TRP A 26 -18.70 16.73 26.51
C TRP A 26 -17.35 16.11 26.09
N ASN A 27 -16.92 16.39 24.86
CA ASN A 27 -15.59 15.99 24.38
C ASN A 27 -14.48 16.69 25.19
N GLU A 28 -14.56 18.00 25.41
CA GLU A 28 -13.61 18.70 26.29
C GLU A 28 -13.64 18.17 27.72
N LEU A 29 -14.82 18.05 28.35
CA LEU A 29 -14.95 17.56 29.72
C LEU A 29 -14.36 16.15 29.89
N ARG A 30 -14.60 15.23 28.94
CA ARG A 30 -14.13 13.85 29.03
C ARG A 30 -12.64 13.69 28.75
N PHE A 31 -12.05 14.48 27.87
CA PHE A 31 -10.66 14.30 27.43
C PHE A 31 -9.67 15.31 28.04
N LEU A 32 -10.09 16.51 28.44
CA LEU A 32 -9.18 17.55 28.97
C LEU A 32 -9.16 17.64 30.50
N THR A 33 -10.24 17.30 31.20
CA THR A 33 -10.22 17.36 32.69
C THR A 33 -9.20 16.42 33.34
N PRO A 34 -8.91 15.19 32.85
CA PRO A 34 -7.88 14.33 33.45
C PRO A 34 -6.45 14.84 33.22
N LEU A 35 -6.23 15.74 32.26
CA LEU A 35 -4.90 16.21 31.84
C LEU A 35 -4.41 17.44 32.61
N LYS A 36 -5.26 18.07 33.42
CA LYS A 36 -4.92 19.31 34.13
C LYS A 36 -4.16 19.10 35.45
N ASP A 37 -4.13 17.87 35.97
CA ASP A 37 -3.74 17.58 37.36
C ASP A 37 -2.42 16.80 37.52
N GLN A 38 -1.64 16.61 36.44
CA GLN A 38 -0.34 15.94 36.49
C GLN A 38 0.81 16.81 35.97
N SER A 39 1.22 17.76 36.79
CA SER A 39 2.52 18.43 36.70
C SER A 39 3.52 17.76 37.65
N SER A 40 4.33 16.83 37.15
CA SER A 40 5.43 16.23 37.92
C SER A 40 6.61 15.87 37.01
N SER A 41 7.81 16.31 37.38
CA SER A 41 9.07 16.03 36.69
C SER A 41 9.86 14.97 37.47
N SER A 42 10.00 13.75 36.94
CA SER A 42 11.05 12.81 37.36
C SER A 42 11.26 11.63 36.39
N LYS A 43 12.40 10.94 36.52
CA LYS A 43 12.85 9.83 35.65
C LYS A 43 12.17 8.49 35.96
N VAL A 44 12.15 7.62 34.95
CA VAL A 44 11.37 6.36 34.89
C VAL A 44 12.12 5.14 35.46
N PRO A 45 11.44 4.24 36.20
CA PRO A 45 11.76 2.82 36.31
C PRO A 45 10.67 1.90 35.66
N PRO A 46 10.97 0.62 35.38
CA PRO A 46 10.16 -0.22 34.49
C PRO A 46 8.87 -0.76 35.14
N GLY A 47 7.85 -1.07 34.32
CA GLY A 47 6.48 -1.30 34.80
C GLY A 47 5.99 -2.75 34.85
N HIS A 48 4.73 -2.94 35.28
CA HIS A 48 3.85 -4.02 34.83
C HIS A 48 2.36 -3.80 35.21
N MET A 49 1.49 -4.14 34.26
CA MET A 49 0.08 -4.63 34.31
C MET A 49 -0.91 -4.22 35.43
N GLY A 50 -2.12 -3.82 34.99
CA GLY A 50 -3.37 -3.95 35.74
C GLY A 50 -4.58 -3.36 34.98
N LEU A 51 -5.64 -4.15 34.73
CA LEU A 51 -6.90 -3.72 34.09
C LEU A 51 -8.07 -3.96 35.04
N PRO A 52 -8.92 -2.94 35.25
CA PRO A 52 -10.24 -2.87 34.60
C PRO A 52 -10.49 -1.48 33.93
N LEU A 53 -11.44 -1.25 33.02
CA LEU A 53 -12.45 -2.13 32.39
C LEU A 53 -12.80 -1.61 30.95
N VAL A 54 -13.97 -1.97 30.41
CA VAL A 54 -14.50 -1.68 29.05
C VAL A 54 -14.97 -0.21 28.86
N GLY A 55 -14.78 0.47 27.72
CA GLY A 55 -14.33 0.01 26.40
C GLY A 55 -13.92 1.14 25.41
N GLU A 56 -13.89 0.80 24.12
CA GLU A 56 -13.09 1.40 23.00
C GLU A 56 -11.64 0.94 22.86
N LEU A 57 -11.19 0.08 23.77
CA LEU A 57 -10.11 -0.91 23.52
C LEU A 57 -10.43 -1.87 22.34
N LEU A 58 -11.64 -1.83 21.77
CA LEU A 58 -12.08 -2.64 20.64
C LEU A 58 -11.32 -2.35 19.34
N THR A 59 -10.83 -1.12 19.15
CA THR A 59 -9.94 -0.77 18.02
C THR A 59 -8.57 -1.45 18.17
N LEU A 60 -8.11 -1.63 19.41
CA LEU A 60 -6.91 -2.40 19.73
C LEU A 60 -7.16 -3.91 19.48
N ILE A 61 -8.39 -4.40 19.69
CA ILE A 61 -8.82 -5.77 19.38
C ILE A 61 -8.88 -6.07 17.88
N TRP A 62 -9.20 -5.10 17.00
CA TRP A 62 -9.08 -5.30 15.54
C TRP A 62 -7.65 -5.69 15.14
N TYR A 63 -6.68 -4.97 15.69
CA TYR A 63 -5.25 -5.24 15.55
C TYR A 63 -4.79 -6.52 16.27
N PHE A 64 -5.48 -6.95 17.33
CA PHE A 64 -5.13 -8.12 18.14
C PHE A 64 -5.78 -9.44 17.73
N LYS A 65 -6.90 -9.43 16.99
CA LYS A 65 -7.70 -10.64 16.75
C LYS A 65 -8.06 -10.95 15.29
N ILE A 66 -7.69 -10.07 14.36
CA ILE A 66 -7.60 -10.41 12.93
C ILE A 66 -6.14 -10.74 12.53
N VAL A 67 -5.15 -10.23 13.28
CA VAL A 67 -3.70 -10.41 13.02
C VAL A 67 -2.95 -11.14 14.17
N SER A 68 -3.61 -11.42 15.30
CA SER A 68 -3.07 -12.22 16.42
C SER A 68 -1.68 -11.77 16.91
N ARG A 69 -1.60 -10.57 17.51
CA ARG A 69 -0.35 -9.92 17.99
C ARG A 69 0.46 -10.76 18.99
N PRO A 70 1.78 -10.52 19.08
CA PRO A 70 2.33 -9.76 20.23
C PRO A 70 3.46 -8.78 19.84
N ASP A 71 3.50 -7.53 20.34
CA ASP A 71 4.28 -6.46 19.68
C ASP A 71 5.81 -6.59 19.62
N ASP A 72 6.47 -7.35 20.50
CA ASP A 72 7.92 -7.62 20.35
C ASP A 72 8.21 -8.82 19.44
N PHE A 73 7.29 -9.78 19.38
CA PHE A 73 7.26 -10.86 18.39
C PHE A 73 6.78 -10.37 17.01
N ILE A 74 5.92 -9.36 16.93
CA ILE A 74 5.59 -8.64 15.70
C ILE A 74 6.81 -7.84 15.25
N LYS A 75 7.51 -7.12 16.15
CA LYS A 75 8.73 -6.40 15.74
C LYS A 75 9.83 -7.33 15.26
N SER A 76 9.98 -8.55 15.79
CA SER A 76 10.93 -9.54 15.26
C SER A 76 10.43 -10.20 13.98
N LYS A 77 9.17 -10.66 13.94
CA LYS A 77 8.58 -11.36 12.80
C LYS A 77 8.31 -10.44 11.61
N GLN A 78 7.88 -9.20 11.82
CA GLN A 78 7.88 -8.17 10.78
C GLN A 78 9.29 -7.81 10.36
N ARG A 79 10.29 -7.68 11.26
CA ARG A 79 11.68 -7.44 10.81
C ARG A 79 12.19 -8.57 9.92
N ARG A 80 11.92 -9.82 10.30
CA ARG A 80 12.27 -11.02 9.54
C ARG A 80 11.58 -11.07 8.18
N VAL A 81 10.25 -11.03 8.16
CA VAL A 81 9.48 -11.12 6.91
C VAL A 81 9.77 -9.90 6.03
N ARG A 82 9.89 -8.69 6.60
CA ARG A 82 10.33 -7.50 5.86
C ARG A 82 11.75 -7.64 5.32
N SER A 83 12.68 -8.23 6.06
CA SER A 83 14.05 -8.51 5.59
C SER A 83 14.01 -9.47 4.41
N TYR A 84 13.26 -10.57 4.52
CA TYR A 84 13.06 -11.50 3.42
C TYR A 84 12.42 -10.84 2.20
N LEU A 85 11.27 -10.16 2.36
CA LEU A 85 10.57 -9.45 1.28
C LEU A 85 11.47 -8.38 0.63
N THR A 86 12.24 -7.64 1.42
CA THR A 86 13.23 -6.68 0.93
C THR A 86 14.31 -7.39 0.10
N ASN A 87 14.82 -8.53 0.56
CA ASN A 87 15.84 -9.28 -0.16
C ASN A 87 15.28 -9.96 -1.43
N ALA A 88 14.05 -10.45 -1.39
CA ALA A 88 13.36 -11.13 -2.50
C ALA A 88 12.94 -10.17 -3.64
N ILE A 89 13.02 -8.85 -3.42
CA ILE A 89 12.58 -7.83 -4.38
C ILE A 89 13.71 -6.84 -4.72
N ASN A 90 14.45 -6.35 -3.72
CA ASN A 90 15.42 -5.26 -3.90
C ASN A 90 16.88 -5.72 -4.09
N ARG A 91 17.20 -7.02 -3.96
CA ARG A 91 18.57 -7.47 -4.26
C ARG A 91 18.82 -7.47 -5.77
N PRO A 92 20.07 -7.22 -6.22
CA PRO A 92 20.42 -7.22 -7.65
C PRO A 92 19.90 -8.45 -8.39
N ASP A 93 20.15 -9.65 -7.87
CA ASP A 93 19.72 -10.91 -8.52
C ASP A 93 18.19 -11.08 -8.57
N ALA A 94 17.48 -10.60 -7.54
CA ALA A 94 16.02 -10.57 -7.54
C ALA A 94 15.50 -9.61 -8.61
N LEU A 95 16.07 -8.41 -8.72
CA LEU A 95 15.76 -7.45 -9.78
C LEU A 95 16.10 -8.02 -11.17
N LYS A 96 17.20 -8.76 -11.34
CA LYS A 96 17.51 -9.46 -12.61
C LYS A 96 16.44 -10.50 -12.95
N LYS A 97 15.98 -11.29 -11.98
CA LYS A 97 14.90 -12.28 -12.16
C LYS A 97 13.57 -11.62 -12.51
N ILE A 98 13.18 -10.58 -11.77
CA ILE A 98 11.96 -9.80 -12.03
C ILE A 98 12.02 -9.20 -13.44
N ALA A 99 13.11 -8.53 -13.81
CA ALA A 99 13.30 -7.95 -15.14
C ALA A 99 13.19 -8.98 -16.26
N LYS A 100 13.70 -10.21 -16.08
CA LYS A 100 13.50 -11.30 -17.06
C LYS A 100 12.04 -11.76 -17.12
N ARG A 101 11.35 -11.85 -15.98
CA ARG A 101 9.98 -12.37 -15.88
C ARG A 101 8.92 -11.42 -16.43
N VAL A 102 9.10 -10.10 -16.27
CA VAL A 102 8.08 -9.12 -16.70
C VAL A 102 8.09 -8.77 -18.18
N GLN A 103 9.24 -8.90 -18.83
CA GLN A 103 9.44 -8.41 -20.19
C GLN A 103 8.55 -9.09 -21.25
N PRO A 104 8.29 -10.41 -21.24
CA PRO A 104 7.40 -11.04 -22.21
C PRO A 104 5.99 -10.44 -22.20
N LEU A 105 5.41 -10.22 -21.02
CA LEU A 105 4.08 -9.62 -20.86
C LEU A 105 4.07 -8.15 -21.31
N ILE A 106 5.10 -7.36 -20.94
CA ILE A 106 5.23 -5.96 -21.36
C ILE A 106 5.37 -5.84 -22.88
N VAL A 107 6.21 -6.67 -23.52
CA VAL A 107 6.41 -6.66 -24.98
C VAL A 107 5.14 -7.10 -25.71
N SER A 108 4.45 -8.12 -25.20
CA SER A 108 3.16 -8.57 -25.75
C SER A 108 2.09 -7.46 -25.69
N ALA A 109 1.94 -6.81 -24.52
CA ALA A 109 1.01 -5.70 -24.35
C ALA A 109 1.35 -4.52 -25.29
N LEU A 110 2.61 -4.10 -25.35
CA LEU A 110 3.04 -2.99 -26.22
C LEU A 110 2.78 -3.28 -27.71
N ARG A 111 2.97 -4.52 -28.18
CA ARG A 111 2.60 -4.93 -29.55
C ARG A 111 1.09 -4.80 -29.76
N SER A 112 0.28 -5.36 -28.85
CA SER A 112 -1.19 -5.24 -28.92
C SER A 112 -1.67 -3.77 -28.90
N TRP A 113 -1.00 -2.88 -28.15
CA TRP A 113 -1.36 -1.46 -28.12
C TRP A 113 -1.02 -0.73 -29.42
N ALA A 114 0.09 -1.11 -30.07
CA ALA A 114 0.44 -0.60 -31.39
C ALA A 114 -0.60 -1.04 -32.44
N ASP A 115 -1.01 -2.31 -32.43
CA ASP A 115 -2.02 -2.85 -33.36
C ASP A 115 -3.41 -2.19 -33.16
N LYS A 116 -3.77 -1.87 -31.91
CA LYS A 116 -5.01 -1.12 -31.58
C LYS A 116 -4.95 0.35 -32.03
N GLY A 117 -3.77 0.94 -32.15
CA GLY A 117 -3.53 2.35 -32.52
C GLY A 117 -3.93 3.39 -31.46
N LYS A 118 -5.15 3.30 -30.89
CA LYS A 118 -5.63 4.12 -29.78
C LYS A 118 -6.04 3.22 -28.62
N VAL A 119 -5.54 3.54 -27.42
CA VAL A 119 -5.81 2.76 -26.20
C VAL A 119 -6.13 3.65 -25.02
N ASN A 120 -6.89 3.13 -24.06
CA ASN A 120 -7.03 3.75 -22.75
C ASN A 120 -5.82 3.36 -21.89
N ALA A 121 -4.85 4.26 -21.79
CA ALA A 121 -3.60 4.01 -21.05
C ALA A 121 -3.83 3.59 -19.59
N VAL A 122 -4.88 4.09 -18.91
CA VAL A 122 -5.17 3.70 -17.51
C VAL A 122 -5.57 2.23 -17.43
N GLN A 123 -6.48 1.79 -18.30
CA GLN A 123 -6.99 0.41 -18.30
C GLN A 123 -5.91 -0.58 -18.71
N GLU A 124 -5.21 -0.31 -19.82
CA GLU A 124 -4.20 -1.20 -20.36
C GLU A 124 -2.96 -1.30 -19.45
N VAL A 125 -2.46 -0.18 -18.90
CA VAL A 125 -1.33 -0.20 -17.96
C VAL A 125 -1.70 -0.92 -16.67
N LYS A 126 -2.91 -0.70 -16.13
CA LYS A 126 -3.38 -1.45 -14.95
C LYS A 126 -3.40 -2.95 -15.23
N LYS A 127 -4.02 -3.38 -16.34
CA LYS A 127 -4.07 -4.79 -16.75
C LYS A 127 -2.70 -5.44 -16.81
N VAL A 128 -1.77 -4.90 -17.61
CA VAL A 128 -0.42 -5.50 -17.73
C VAL A 128 0.38 -5.43 -16.41
N THR A 129 0.16 -4.43 -15.57
CA THR A 129 0.82 -4.36 -14.24
C THR A 129 0.29 -5.45 -13.32
N PHE A 130 -1.02 -5.69 -13.30
CA PHE A 130 -1.63 -6.72 -12.47
C PHE A 130 -1.26 -8.13 -12.93
N GLU A 131 -1.24 -8.36 -14.25
CA GLU A 131 -0.76 -9.62 -14.86
C GLU A 131 0.67 -9.94 -14.41
N ASN A 132 1.57 -8.95 -14.51
CA ASN A 132 2.95 -9.11 -14.05
C ASN A 132 3.04 -9.41 -12.55
N ILE A 133 2.26 -8.74 -11.70
CA ILE A 133 2.30 -8.95 -10.24
C ILE A 133 1.75 -10.32 -9.85
N GLY A 134 0.65 -10.76 -10.46
CA GLY A 134 0.11 -12.11 -10.31
C GLY A 134 1.15 -13.17 -10.69
N ASN A 135 1.91 -12.93 -11.77
CA ASN A 135 2.95 -13.83 -12.21
C ASN A 135 4.19 -13.83 -11.29
N ILE A 136 4.73 -12.67 -10.90
CA ILE A 136 5.93 -12.57 -10.04
C ILE A 136 5.67 -13.16 -8.65
N PHE A 137 4.51 -12.88 -8.04
CA PHE A 137 4.27 -13.25 -6.64
C PHE A 137 3.61 -14.62 -6.47
N VAL A 138 2.81 -15.08 -7.44
CA VAL A 138 1.96 -16.28 -7.29
C VAL A 138 2.02 -17.21 -8.52
N SER A 139 2.84 -16.90 -9.53
CA SER A 139 2.88 -17.62 -10.82
C SER A 139 1.49 -17.78 -11.46
N PHE A 140 0.62 -16.79 -11.28
CA PHE A 140 -0.65 -16.75 -12.02
C PHE A 140 -0.38 -16.29 -13.46
N GLU A 141 -0.98 -17.01 -14.40
CA GLU A 141 -0.97 -16.67 -15.82
C GLU A 141 -2.16 -15.75 -16.17
N PRO A 142 -2.04 -14.91 -17.21
CA PRO A 142 -3.13 -14.07 -17.69
C PRO A 142 -4.39 -14.88 -18.03
N GLY A 143 -5.56 -14.41 -17.58
CA GLY A 143 -6.84 -15.04 -17.87
C GLY A 143 -7.94 -14.74 -16.86
N PRO A 144 -9.12 -15.39 -16.97
CA PRO A 144 -10.33 -15.02 -16.25
C PRO A 144 -10.22 -15.04 -14.71
N LEU A 145 -9.35 -15.90 -14.16
CA LEU A 145 -9.07 -15.92 -12.71
C LEU A 145 -8.41 -14.61 -12.26
N LEU A 146 -7.46 -14.11 -13.06
CA LEU A 146 -6.68 -12.93 -12.75
C LEU A 146 -7.47 -11.65 -13.03
N ASP A 147 -8.28 -11.61 -14.10
CA ASP A 147 -9.25 -10.53 -14.33
C ASP A 147 -10.26 -10.44 -13.17
N MET A 148 -10.72 -11.57 -12.60
CA MET A 148 -11.61 -11.59 -11.43
C MET A 148 -10.90 -11.12 -10.14
N LEU A 149 -9.61 -11.45 -10.00
CA LEU A 149 -8.80 -11.01 -8.86
C LEU A 149 -8.57 -9.49 -8.89
N ASP A 150 -8.37 -8.88 -10.07
CA ASP A 150 -8.27 -7.41 -10.24
C ASP A 150 -9.59 -6.69 -9.87
N GLN A 151 -10.74 -7.29 -10.21
CA GLN A 151 -12.04 -6.77 -9.80
C GLN A 151 -12.21 -6.78 -8.28
N TYR A 152 -11.84 -7.87 -7.60
CA TYR A 152 -11.85 -7.93 -6.12
C TYR A 152 -10.83 -6.94 -5.53
N PHE A 153 -9.67 -6.78 -6.16
CA PHE A 153 -8.68 -5.81 -5.73
C PHE A 153 -9.20 -4.37 -5.79
N THR A 154 -9.83 -4.00 -6.90
CA THR A 154 -10.46 -2.68 -7.10
C THR A 154 -11.57 -2.43 -6.06
N GLY A 155 -12.43 -3.43 -5.82
CA GLY A 155 -13.45 -3.36 -4.77
C GLY A 155 -12.89 -3.24 -3.35
N LEU A 156 -11.74 -3.87 -3.08
CA LEU A 156 -11.00 -3.76 -1.82
C LEU A 156 -10.43 -2.35 -1.60
N LEU A 157 -9.76 -1.78 -2.61
CA LEU A 157 -9.23 -0.41 -2.53
C LEU A 157 -10.32 0.64 -2.28
N GLY A 158 -11.53 0.43 -2.82
CA GLY A 158 -12.68 1.30 -2.55
C GLY A 158 -13.04 1.43 -1.07
N GLY A 159 -12.76 0.42 -0.25
CA GLY A 159 -12.99 0.46 1.20
C GLY A 159 -11.88 1.08 2.03
N VAL A 160 -10.66 1.26 1.49
CA VAL A 160 -9.50 1.76 2.25
C VAL A 160 -9.69 3.21 2.72
N ARG A 161 -10.49 4.00 1.99
CA ARG A 161 -10.88 5.37 2.36
C ARG A 161 -12.28 5.49 2.94
N ALA A 162 -12.99 4.37 3.13
CA ALA A 162 -14.35 4.36 3.64
C ALA A 162 -14.38 4.47 5.17
N LEU A 163 -15.49 4.99 5.70
CA LEU A 163 -15.78 4.87 7.13
C LEU A 163 -15.95 3.38 7.49
N HIS A 164 -15.38 2.96 8.63
CA HIS A 164 -15.28 1.56 9.06
C HIS A 164 -16.62 0.97 9.58
N LEU A 165 -17.73 1.24 8.89
CA LEU A 165 -19.05 0.70 9.19
C LEU A 165 -19.27 -0.62 8.46
N TYR A 166 -19.26 -1.72 9.21
CA TYR A 166 -19.56 -3.06 8.68
C TYR A 166 -21.08 -3.29 8.56
N ILE A 167 -21.70 -2.60 7.60
CA ILE A 167 -23.14 -2.65 7.32
C ILE A 167 -23.33 -2.99 5.84
N PRO A 168 -24.20 -3.96 5.46
CA PRO A 168 -24.49 -4.26 4.06
C PRO A 168 -24.83 -3.00 3.26
N GLY A 169 -24.19 -2.83 2.11
CA GLY A 169 -24.33 -1.63 1.27
C GLY A 169 -23.24 -0.56 1.47
N THR A 170 -22.43 -0.61 2.54
CA THR A 170 -21.28 0.31 2.67
C THR A 170 -20.09 -0.13 1.81
N ALA A 171 -19.25 0.84 1.42
CA ALA A 171 -17.99 0.57 0.72
C ALA A 171 -17.04 -0.31 1.56
N TYR A 172 -17.03 -0.14 2.89
CA TYR A 172 -16.23 -0.98 3.80
C TYR A 172 -16.73 -2.44 3.82
N TYR A 173 -18.05 -2.66 3.85
CA TYR A 173 -18.62 -4.01 3.74
C TYR A 173 -18.28 -4.66 2.40
N HIS A 174 -18.42 -3.93 1.29
CA HIS A 174 -18.06 -4.42 -0.05
C HIS A 174 -16.57 -4.82 -0.13
N ALA A 175 -15.67 -3.97 0.36
CA ALA A 175 -14.24 -4.24 0.41
C ALA A 175 -13.90 -5.46 1.28
N PHE A 176 -14.57 -5.65 2.42
CA PHE A 176 -14.41 -6.83 3.26
C PHE A 176 -14.81 -8.12 2.51
N GLN A 177 -15.93 -8.11 1.77
CA GLN A 177 -16.32 -9.26 0.95
C GLN A 177 -15.31 -9.52 -0.19
N CYS A 178 -14.75 -8.47 -0.79
CA CYS A 178 -13.72 -8.60 -1.81
C CYS A 178 -12.42 -9.20 -1.23
N ARG A 179 -11.95 -8.75 -0.06
CA ARG A 179 -10.83 -9.38 0.65
C ARG A 179 -11.11 -10.85 0.92
N LYS A 180 -12.31 -11.21 1.40
CA LYS A 180 -12.67 -12.60 1.67
C LYS A 180 -12.57 -13.49 0.43
N LYS A 181 -13.03 -13.01 -0.73
CA LYS A 181 -12.95 -13.72 -2.02
C LYS A 181 -11.50 -13.83 -2.52
N MET A 182 -10.74 -12.74 -2.45
CA MET A 182 -9.31 -12.71 -2.81
C MET A 182 -8.48 -13.71 -1.98
N MET A 183 -8.67 -13.70 -0.65
CA MET A 183 -7.98 -14.65 0.25
C MET A 183 -8.37 -16.11 0.00
N ALA A 184 -9.61 -16.38 -0.45
CA ALA A 184 -10.02 -17.73 -0.83
C ALA A 184 -9.29 -18.23 -2.10
N ILE A 185 -9.02 -17.35 -3.07
CA ILE A 185 -8.22 -17.68 -4.26
C ILE A 185 -6.77 -18.01 -3.85
N PHE A 186 -6.12 -17.15 -3.07
CA PHE A 186 -4.75 -17.40 -2.61
C PHE A 186 -4.66 -18.67 -1.74
N ARG A 187 -5.63 -18.92 -0.84
CA ARG A 187 -5.64 -20.15 -0.03
C ARG A 187 -5.79 -21.39 -0.90
N LYS A 188 -6.60 -21.35 -1.96
CA LYS A 188 -6.72 -22.48 -2.90
C LYS A 188 -5.40 -22.77 -3.61
N GLU A 189 -4.65 -21.76 -4.05
CA GLU A 189 -3.33 -21.95 -4.66
C GLU A 189 -2.33 -22.54 -3.63
N LEU A 190 -2.32 -22.02 -2.39
CA LEU A 190 -1.44 -22.53 -1.32
C LEU A 190 -1.65 -24.03 -1.06
N GLU A 191 -2.91 -24.45 -0.92
CA GLU A 191 -3.23 -25.87 -0.69
C GLU A 191 -2.95 -26.73 -1.92
N THR A 192 -3.15 -26.20 -3.13
CA THR A 192 -2.81 -26.91 -4.38
C THR A 192 -1.30 -27.20 -4.46
N ARG A 193 -0.45 -26.23 -4.06
CA ARG A 193 1.01 -26.40 -3.99
C ARG A 193 1.42 -27.45 -2.96
N LYS A 194 0.85 -27.41 -1.76
CA LYS A 194 1.15 -28.42 -0.71
C LYS A 194 0.77 -29.84 -1.11
N GLN A 195 -0.34 -30.01 -1.82
CA GLN A 195 -0.80 -31.33 -2.29
C GLN A 195 0.04 -31.84 -3.47
N SER A 196 0.64 -30.94 -4.24
CA SER A 196 1.57 -31.28 -5.32
C SER A 196 2.93 -31.67 -4.72
N SER A 197 3.12 -32.95 -4.37
CA SER A 197 4.34 -33.44 -3.69
C SER A 197 5.64 -33.28 -4.49
N ASN A 198 5.56 -32.87 -5.76
CA ASN A 198 6.70 -32.31 -6.48
C ASN A 198 6.84 -30.83 -6.10
N VAL A 199 7.87 -30.52 -5.31
CA VAL A 199 8.45 -29.16 -5.29
C VAL A 199 8.98 -28.89 -6.69
N SER A 200 8.12 -28.38 -7.57
CA SER A 200 8.49 -28.06 -8.94
C SER A 200 9.50 -26.92 -8.90
N GLU A 201 10.76 -27.21 -9.26
CA GLU A 201 11.82 -26.20 -9.41
C GLU A 201 11.41 -25.04 -10.35
N GLU A 202 10.36 -25.24 -11.15
CA GLU A 202 9.71 -24.29 -12.05
C GLU A 202 9.08 -23.06 -11.34
N LYS A 203 8.49 -23.21 -10.13
CA LYS A 203 7.72 -22.13 -9.47
C LYS A 203 8.54 -21.31 -8.47
N ASN A 204 9.64 -20.71 -8.92
CA ASN A 204 10.46 -19.78 -8.12
C ASN A 204 9.80 -18.38 -8.02
N ASP A 205 8.68 -18.30 -7.28
CA ASP A 205 7.93 -17.07 -7.01
C ASP A 205 7.93 -16.67 -5.52
N LEU A 206 7.33 -15.53 -5.21
CA LEU A 206 7.33 -15.02 -3.84
C LEU A 206 6.55 -15.92 -2.88
N MET A 207 5.46 -16.54 -3.32
CA MET A 207 4.63 -17.40 -2.48
C MET A 207 5.39 -18.67 -2.09
N GLU A 208 6.08 -19.31 -3.04
CA GLU A 208 6.96 -20.45 -2.77
C GLU A 208 8.10 -20.06 -1.84
N GLY A 209 8.69 -18.88 -2.07
CA GLY A 209 9.71 -18.32 -1.21
C GLY A 209 9.24 -18.08 0.24
N LEU A 210 8.00 -17.60 0.43
CA LEU A 210 7.41 -17.42 1.77
C LEU A 210 7.03 -18.76 2.43
N MET A 211 6.60 -19.76 1.67
CA MET A 211 6.29 -21.11 2.15
C MET A 211 7.56 -21.87 2.60
N THR A 212 8.68 -21.65 1.95
CA THR A 212 9.97 -22.32 2.23
C THR A 212 10.89 -21.54 3.18
N MET A 213 10.63 -20.25 3.42
CA MET A 213 11.42 -19.41 4.34
C MET A 213 11.43 -19.97 5.77
N ARG A 214 12.63 -20.23 6.28
CA ARG A 214 12.90 -20.48 7.69
C ARG A 214 13.40 -19.22 8.39
N ASP A 215 13.12 -19.13 9.68
CA ASP A 215 13.66 -18.09 10.56
C ASP A 215 15.03 -18.43 11.16
N GLU A 216 15.55 -17.51 11.97
CA GLU A 216 16.83 -17.68 12.68
C GLU A 216 16.78 -18.89 13.63
N GLU A 217 15.57 -19.26 14.07
CA GLU A 217 15.24 -20.45 14.86
C GLU A 217 14.85 -21.68 14.02
N GLY A 218 14.94 -21.62 12.68
CA GLY A 218 14.67 -22.72 11.74
C GLY A 218 13.19 -22.99 11.41
N LYS A 219 12.26 -22.23 11.98
CA LYS A 219 10.80 -22.37 11.87
C LYS A 219 10.23 -21.64 10.64
N LEU A 220 9.23 -22.28 10.02
CA LEU A 220 8.51 -21.75 8.85
C LEU A 220 7.42 -20.73 9.23
N LEU A 221 6.96 -19.95 8.25
CA LEU A 221 5.74 -19.16 8.37
C LEU A 221 4.49 -20.06 8.44
N THR A 222 3.41 -19.57 9.04
CA THR A 222 2.11 -20.25 8.93
C THR A 222 1.40 -19.87 7.63
N ASP A 223 0.42 -20.67 7.22
CA ASP A 223 -0.32 -20.44 5.97
C ASP A 223 -1.00 -19.07 5.94
N GLU A 224 -1.66 -18.68 7.03
CA GLU A 224 -2.28 -17.36 7.13
C GLU A 224 -1.25 -16.22 7.01
N GLU A 225 -0.02 -16.42 7.49
CA GLU A 225 1.06 -15.45 7.34
C GLU A 225 1.60 -15.38 5.91
N VAL A 226 1.72 -16.53 5.22
CA VAL A 226 2.04 -16.54 3.79
C VAL A 226 0.96 -15.80 3.00
N LEU A 227 -0.31 -16.10 3.25
CA LEU A 227 -1.46 -15.51 2.56
C LEU A 227 -1.60 -14.01 2.80
N ASP A 228 -1.47 -13.56 4.05
CA ASP A 228 -1.53 -12.14 4.39
C ASP A 228 -0.36 -11.35 3.80
N ASN A 229 0.84 -11.93 3.75
CA ASN A 229 1.98 -11.28 3.10
C ASN A 229 1.83 -11.23 1.58
N ILE A 230 1.33 -12.29 0.93
CA ILE A 230 1.04 -12.27 -0.52
C ILE A 230 -0.02 -11.22 -0.84
N ALA A 231 -1.14 -11.19 -0.11
CA ALA A 231 -2.17 -10.18 -0.28
C ALA A 231 -1.62 -8.75 -0.07
N SER A 232 -0.82 -8.54 0.98
CA SER A 232 -0.16 -7.26 1.25
C SER A 232 0.79 -6.82 0.14
N MET A 233 1.59 -7.75 -0.41
CA MET A 233 2.56 -7.45 -1.46
C MET A 233 1.90 -7.15 -2.81
N VAL A 234 0.87 -7.92 -3.20
CA VAL A 234 0.02 -7.61 -4.36
C VAL A 234 -0.60 -6.22 -4.20
N MET A 235 -1.09 -5.88 -2.98
CA MET A 235 -1.62 -4.55 -2.66
C MET A 235 -0.62 -3.41 -2.78
N ALA A 236 0.58 -3.57 -2.23
CA ALA A 236 1.59 -2.52 -2.24
C ALA A 236 2.16 -2.26 -3.66
N GLY A 237 2.39 -3.32 -4.43
CA GLY A 237 3.02 -3.22 -5.74
C GLY A 237 2.10 -2.70 -6.85
N TYR A 238 0.82 -3.09 -6.86
CA TYR A 238 -0.02 -2.88 -8.05
C TYR A 238 -0.39 -1.43 -8.31
N GLU A 239 -1.19 -0.83 -7.44
CA GLU A 239 -1.75 0.51 -7.71
C GLU A 239 -0.65 1.57 -7.81
N SER A 240 0.43 1.41 -7.05
CA SER A 240 1.58 2.32 -7.05
C SER A 240 2.38 2.27 -8.36
N THR A 241 2.73 1.06 -8.84
CA THR A 241 3.46 0.90 -10.11
C THR A 241 2.57 1.25 -11.30
N ALA A 242 1.31 0.82 -11.32
CA ALA A 242 0.40 1.12 -12.43
C ALA A 242 0.19 2.64 -12.60
N LEU A 243 -0.08 3.37 -11.50
CA LEU A 243 -0.22 4.82 -11.56
C LEU A 243 1.11 5.52 -11.92
N SER A 244 2.26 5.02 -11.47
CA SER A 244 3.58 5.54 -11.89
C SER A 244 3.76 5.46 -13.40
N SER A 245 3.44 4.30 -13.99
CA SER A 245 3.56 4.05 -15.42
C SER A 245 2.55 4.86 -16.25
N VAL A 246 1.32 5.05 -15.77
CA VAL A 246 0.35 5.96 -16.41
C VAL A 246 0.86 7.40 -16.43
N TRP A 247 1.41 7.89 -15.31
CA TRP A 247 2.00 9.24 -15.25
C TRP A 247 3.24 9.37 -16.14
N ALA A 248 4.07 8.34 -16.25
CA ALA A 248 5.21 8.32 -17.17
C ALA A 248 4.74 8.48 -18.63
N LEU A 249 3.73 7.72 -19.06
CA LEU A 249 3.15 7.85 -20.40
C LEU A 249 2.56 9.25 -20.64
N TYR A 250 1.85 9.81 -19.66
CA TYR A 250 1.30 11.16 -19.75
C TYR A 250 2.39 12.23 -19.88
N PHE A 251 3.44 12.18 -19.06
CA PHE A 251 4.54 13.16 -19.14
C PHE A 251 5.36 13.00 -20.42
N LEU A 252 5.64 11.78 -20.89
CA LEU A 252 6.33 11.55 -22.16
C LEU A 252 5.52 12.01 -23.37
N ALA A 253 4.18 11.90 -23.33
CA ALA A 253 3.31 12.47 -24.35
C ALA A 253 3.25 14.01 -24.30
N LYS A 254 3.41 14.60 -23.10
CA LYS A 254 3.39 16.05 -22.88
C LYS A 254 4.72 16.74 -23.20
N TYR A 255 5.85 16.04 -23.09
CA TYR A 255 7.20 16.56 -23.30
C TYR A 255 7.95 15.76 -24.39
N PRO A 256 7.71 16.04 -25.69
CA PRO A 256 8.27 15.27 -26.80
C PRO A 256 9.80 15.32 -26.89
N ASP A 257 10.42 16.39 -26.40
CA ASP A 257 11.87 16.56 -26.30
C ASP A 257 12.51 15.55 -25.32
N VAL A 258 11.86 15.33 -24.18
CA VAL A 258 12.25 14.30 -23.19
C VAL A 258 12.10 12.91 -23.80
N LEU A 259 10.99 12.65 -24.50
CA LEU A 259 10.77 11.38 -25.20
C LEU A 259 11.81 11.13 -26.30
N GLN A 260 12.15 12.14 -27.09
CA GLN A 260 13.16 12.04 -28.14
C GLN A 260 14.54 11.70 -27.57
N LYS A 261 14.97 12.41 -26.51
CA LYS A 261 16.24 12.13 -25.83
C LYS A 261 16.28 10.76 -25.14
N LEU A 262 15.14 10.30 -24.63
CA LEU A 262 15.02 8.93 -24.08
C LEU A 262 15.17 7.87 -25.18
N ARG A 263 14.60 8.09 -26.37
CA ARG A 263 14.80 7.22 -27.53
C ARG A 263 16.26 7.19 -27.98
N GLU A 264 16.91 8.34 -28.06
CA GLU A 264 18.33 8.44 -28.43
C GLU A 264 19.23 7.62 -27.49
N GLU A 265 19.04 7.74 -26.17
CA GLU A 265 19.75 6.90 -25.19
C GLU A 265 19.46 5.40 -25.41
N ASN A 266 18.18 5.03 -25.53
CA ASN A 266 17.77 3.62 -25.63
C ASN A 266 18.25 2.94 -26.93
N MET A 267 18.38 3.70 -28.03
CA MET A 267 18.93 3.20 -29.29
C MET A 267 20.46 3.09 -29.24
N ALA A 268 21.14 4.01 -28.55
CA ALA A 268 22.60 4.03 -28.43
C ALA A 268 23.19 2.85 -27.61
N VAL A 269 22.42 2.26 -26.69
CA VAL A 269 22.86 1.12 -25.88
C VAL A 269 23.07 -0.18 -26.70
N GLY A 270 22.52 -0.27 -27.92
CA GLY A 270 22.84 -1.35 -28.87
C GLY A 270 22.40 -2.74 -28.39
N ARG A 271 21.09 -2.96 -28.33
CA ARG A 271 20.47 -4.19 -27.80
C ARG A 271 21.02 -5.47 -28.44
N LYS A 272 21.37 -6.45 -27.59
CA LYS A 272 21.89 -7.77 -28.03
C LYS A 272 20.82 -8.87 -28.15
N GLY A 273 19.55 -8.52 -28.16
CA GLY A 273 18.41 -9.44 -28.33
C GLY A 273 17.06 -8.76 -28.15
N ASP A 274 15.98 -9.56 -28.11
CA ASP A 274 14.59 -9.08 -27.97
C ASP A 274 14.30 -8.43 -26.60
N PHE A 275 15.05 -8.83 -25.57
CA PHE A 275 14.85 -8.41 -24.19
C PHE A 275 16.06 -7.64 -23.65
N ILE A 276 15.82 -6.60 -22.86
CA ILE A 276 16.85 -5.83 -22.20
C ILE A 276 17.47 -6.61 -21.04
N THR A 277 18.80 -6.61 -20.99
CA THR A 277 19.61 -7.20 -19.93
C THR A 277 19.77 -6.24 -18.75
N SER A 278 20.20 -6.76 -17.60
CA SER A 278 20.44 -5.93 -16.41
C SER A 278 21.64 -4.99 -16.60
N GLU A 279 22.60 -5.40 -17.43
CA GLU A 279 23.81 -4.68 -17.78
C GLU A 279 23.51 -3.53 -18.77
N GLU A 280 22.55 -3.70 -19.67
CA GLU A 280 22.00 -2.63 -20.53
C GLU A 280 21.13 -1.66 -19.71
N LEU A 281 20.25 -2.17 -18.82
CA LEU A 281 19.44 -1.33 -17.92
C LEU A 281 20.30 -0.37 -17.08
N ALA A 282 21.44 -0.83 -16.57
CA ALA A 282 22.37 -0.01 -15.79
C ALA A 282 23.02 1.14 -16.57
N GLN A 283 22.97 1.12 -17.91
CA GLN A 283 23.51 2.17 -18.78
C GLN A 283 22.51 3.30 -19.06
N LEU A 284 21.21 3.07 -18.84
CA LEU A 284 20.11 4.00 -19.15
C LEU A 284 19.96 5.12 -18.10
N LYS A 285 20.99 5.95 -17.97
CA LYS A 285 21.13 7.00 -16.94
C LYS A 285 20.08 8.11 -17.07
N TYR A 286 19.70 8.50 -18.29
CA TYR A 286 18.68 9.50 -18.55
C TYR A 286 17.28 8.92 -18.35
N THR A 287 17.04 7.68 -18.78
CA THR A 287 15.80 6.94 -18.51
C THR A 287 15.54 6.86 -16.99
N ASN A 288 16.55 6.56 -16.17
CA ASN A 288 16.40 6.60 -14.71
C ASN A 288 16.01 7.99 -14.17
N LYS A 289 16.61 9.07 -14.69
CA LYS A 289 16.21 10.45 -14.32
C LYS A 289 14.75 10.75 -14.67
N VAL A 290 14.26 10.25 -15.81
CA VAL A 290 12.85 10.41 -16.21
C VAL A 290 11.91 9.63 -15.27
N VAL A 291 12.31 8.44 -14.81
CA VAL A 291 11.56 7.67 -13.80
C VAL A 291 11.53 8.41 -12.46
N GLU A 292 12.69 8.88 -11.97
CA GLU A 292 12.79 9.64 -10.72
C GLU A 292 11.94 10.92 -10.75
N GLU A 293 12.00 11.70 -11.84
CA GLU A 293 11.22 12.93 -12.00
C GLU A 293 9.72 12.64 -12.16
N THR A 294 9.35 11.56 -12.86
CA THR A 294 7.95 11.10 -12.92
C THR A 294 7.41 10.82 -11.52
N ILE A 295 8.16 10.10 -10.68
CA ILE A 295 7.76 9.77 -9.30
C ILE A 295 7.76 11.04 -8.41
N ARG A 296 8.65 12.00 -8.67
CA ARG A 296 8.67 13.32 -8.01
C ARG A 296 7.37 14.10 -8.31
N MET A 297 7.00 14.22 -9.58
CA MET A 297 5.84 15.00 -10.04
C MET A 297 4.49 14.31 -9.76
N ALA A 298 4.40 13.00 -9.98
CA ALA A 298 3.16 12.23 -9.82
C ALA A 298 2.70 12.15 -8.36
N ASN A 299 3.65 12.07 -7.41
CA ASN A 299 3.42 12.08 -5.97
C ASN A 299 2.26 11.15 -5.51
N ILE A 300 2.38 9.87 -5.87
CA ILE A 300 1.31 8.85 -5.78
C ILE A 300 0.91 8.54 -4.33
N SER A 301 1.83 8.71 -3.39
CA SER A 301 1.58 8.61 -1.95
C SER A 301 1.89 9.96 -1.27
N PRO A 302 0.95 10.93 -1.31
CA PRO A 302 1.21 12.28 -0.84
C PRO A 302 1.32 12.40 0.68
N PHE A 303 0.70 11.47 1.44
CA PHE A 303 0.64 11.48 2.89
C PHE A 303 1.31 10.24 3.48
N VAL A 304 2.15 10.45 4.48
CA VAL A 304 2.66 9.38 5.34
C VAL A 304 2.33 9.71 6.79
N PHE A 305 1.47 8.89 7.38
CA PHE A 305 0.97 9.02 8.75
C PHE A 305 1.93 8.38 9.77
N ARG A 306 2.06 8.99 10.95
CA ARG A 306 2.76 8.47 12.12
C ARG A 306 1.94 8.81 13.36
N VAL A 307 1.74 7.82 14.23
CA VAL A 307 1.28 8.05 15.60
C VAL A 307 2.52 8.30 16.45
N ALA A 308 2.52 9.34 17.28
CA ALA A 308 3.56 9.58 18.26
C ALA A 308 3.27 8.72 19.50
N ASN A 309 4.19 7.82 19.85
CA ASN A 309 4.06 6.98 21.05
C ASN A 309 4.48 7.70 22.35
N GLU A 310 5.12 8.87 22.20
CA GLU A 310 5.71 9.71 23.26
C GLU A 310 5.55 11.19 22.84
N ASP A 311 5.60 12.12 23.79
CA ASP A 311 5.55 13.57 23.54
C ASP A 311 6.76 14.01 22.68
N VAL A 312 6.52 14.51 21.47
CA VAL A 312 7.58 15.00 20.57
C VAL A 312 7.57 16.53 20.52
N ASN A 313 8.66 17.16 20.98
CA ASN A 313 8.89 18.59 20.79
C ASN A 313 9.53 18.84 19.41
N TYR A 314 8.75 19.39 18.46
CA TYR A 314 9.25 19.78 17.15
C TYR A 314 9.10 21.30 16.92
N LYS A 315 10.22 21.99 16.66
CA LYS A 315 10.31 23.43 16.36
C LYS A 315 9.45 24.32 17.28
N GLU A 316 9.56 24.07 18.59
CA GLU A 316 8.99 24.86 19.70
C GLU A 316 7.47 25.07 19.74
N THR A 317 6.69 24.55 18.78
CA THR A 317 5.26 24.96 18.62
C THR A 317 4.24 23.85 18.39
N CYS A 318 4.62 22.56 18.47
CA CYS A 318 3.66 21.45 18.40
C CYS A 318 3.99 20.31 19.36
N LYS A 319 3.19 20.17 20.44
CA LYS A 319 2.92 18.86 21.06
C LYS A 319 1.88 18.14 20.19
N ALA A 320 2.34 17.31 19.28
CA ALA A 320 1.47 16.61 18.32
C ALA A 320 1.50 15.09 18.54
N TRP A 321 0.35 14.52 18.91
CA TRP A 321 0.16 13.08 19.11
C TRP A 321 0.05 12.31 17.78
N ASP A 322 -0.31 12.98 16.69
CA ASP A 322 -0.27 12.46 15.32
C ASP A 322 0.59 13.37 14.43
N ILE A 323 1.61 12.79 13.80
CA ILE A 323 2.48 13.49 12.84
C ILE A 323 2.16 12.99 11.44
N SER A 324 1.46 13.81 10.66
CA SER A 324 1.32 13.59 9.22
C SER A 324 2.45 14.32 8.47
N SER A 325 3.11 13.60 7.56
CA SER A 325 4.13 14.18 6.68
C SER A 325 3.60 14.26 5.24
N LEU A 326 3.59 15.47 4.68
CA LEU A 326 3.15 15.76 3.32
C LEU A 326 4.35 15.78 2.38
N TRP A 327 4.47 14.78 1.51
CA TRP A 327 5.60 14.65 0.57
C TRP A 327 5.63 15.71 -0.53
N ARG A 328 4.50 16.39 -0.79
CA ARG A 328 4.42 17.47 -1.79
C ARG A 328 5.27 18.68 -1.34
N GLY A 329 5.07 19.13 -0.10
CA GLY A 329 5.77 20.30 0.43
C GLY A 329 7.28 20.13 0.60
N THR A 330 7.76 18.91 0.84
CA THR A 330 9.20 18.65 1.03
C THR A 330 9.98 18.50 -0.27
N LYS A 331 9.35 18.06 -1.37
CA LYS A 331 9.99 17.90 -2.68
C LYS A 331 10.01 19.17 -3.54
N ASP A 332 9.06 20.07 -3.33
CA ASP A 332 8.93 21.33 -4.08
C ASP A 332 9.52 22.55 -3.33
N MET A 333 10.10 22.35 -2.14
CA MET A 333 10.79 23.41 -1.40
C MET A 333 12.13 23.78 -2.07
N PRO A 334 12.38 25.04 -2.44
CA PRO A 334 13.73 25.47 -2.81
C PRO A 334 14.66 25.29 -1.62
N ARG A 335 15.87 24.75 -1.85
CA ARG A 335 16.89 24.67 -0.79
C ARG A 335 17.16 26.07 -0.29
N GLN A 336 16.89 26.34 0.98
CA GLN A 336 17.53 27.47 1.67
C GLN A 336 19.03 27.25 1.57
N GLN A 337 19.72 28.15 0.85
CA GLN A 337 21.16 28.23 0.94
C GLN A 337 21.48 28.72 2.36
N SER A 338 22.02 27.84 3.18
CA SER A 338 22.66 28.23 4.43
C SER A 338 23.93 29.02 4.05
N GLY A 339 23.90 30.32 4.32
CA GLY A 339 25.12 31.13 4.43
C GLY A 339 25.87 30.85 5.72
#